data_AF-A0A833J2D3-F1
#
_entry.id   AF-A0A833J2D3-F1
#
_cell.length_a   1.000
_cell.length_b   1.000
_cell.length_c   1.000
_cell.angle_alpha   90.00
_cell.angle_beta   90.00
_cell.angle_gamma   90.00
#
_symmetry.space_group_name_H-M   'P 1'
#
loop_
_entity.id
_entity.type
_entity.pdbx_description
1 polymer ?
#
loop_
_entity_poly.entity_id
_entity_poly.type
_entity_poly.pdbx_seq_one_letter_code
_entity_poly.pdbx_strand_id
1 'polypeptide(L)'
;MSDFQHEAGRLAAFIDRADREEMAAVQNDLLRIALERPDPAGRAKAMEEVQAALADRIRPEGMSPLQQAFYVAVLSMIERTKEAVARAPARSE
;
A
#
# COMPACT_ATOMS: atom_id res chain seq x y z
N MET A 1 8.21 12.88 9.04
CA MET A 1 7.81 11.47 9.27
C MET A 1 6.53 11.27 8.46
N SER A 2 6.45 10.24 7.61
CA SER A 2 5.23 9.96 6.82
C SER A 2 4.06 9.67 7.77
N ASP A 3 2.87 10.21 7.50
CA ASP A 3 1.67 9.97 8.30
C ASP A 3 1.19 8.51 8.25
N PHE A 4 1.70 7.71 7.31
CA PHE A 4 1.27 6.33 7.06
C PHE A 4 2.09 5.26 7.81
N GLN A 5 2.75 5.60 8.92
CA GLN A 5 3.52 4.63 9.70
C GLN A 5 2.66 3.48 10.25
N HIS A 6 1.41 3.76 10.58
CA HIS A 6 0.49 2.75 11.08
C HIS A 6 0.06 1.78 9.97
N GLU A 7 -0.31 2.31 8.80
CA GLU A 7 -0.64 1.57 7.59
C GLU A 7 0.53 0.69 7.13
N ALA A 8 1.73 1.27 7.05
CA ALA A 8 2.96 0.55 6.72
C ALA A 8 3.26 -0.58 7.72
N GLY A 9 2.95 -0.39 9.00
CA GLY A 9 3.05 -1.44 10.01
C GLY A 9 2.08 -2.60 9.77
N ARG A 10 0.83 -2.31 9.39
CA ARG A 10 -0.15 -3.36 9.04
C ARG A 10 0.28 -4.14 7.80
N LEU A 11 0.77 -3.45 6.77
CA LEU A 11 1.28 -4.08 5.55
C LEU A 11 2.51 -4.96 5.83
N ALA A 12 3.44 -4.49 6.66
CA ALA A 12 4.60 -5.28 7.08
C ALA A 12 4.17 -6.55 7.84
N ALA A 13 3.23 -6.43 8.79
CA ALA A 13 2.71 -7.58 9.53
C ALA A 13 1.96 -8.58 8.62
N PHE A 14 1.25 -8.10 7.59
CA PHE A 14 0.64 -8.95 6.57
C PHE A 14 1.72 -9.71 5.77
N ILE A 15 2.78 -9.03 5.33
CA ILE A 15 3.90 -9.64 4.60
C ILE A 15 4.59 -10.71 5.46
N ASP A 16 4.82 -10.42 6.74
CA ASP A 16 5.44 -11.34 7.68
C ASP A 16 4.63 -12.62 7.86
N ARG A 17 3.29 -12.49 7.95
CA ARG A 17 2.35 -13.63 8.03
C ARG A 17 2.24 -14.41 6.73
N ALA A 18 2.41 -13.74 5.59
CA ALA A 18 2.31 -14.31 4.25
C ALA A 18 1.02 -15.13 4.00
N ASP A 19 -0.10 -14.65 4.54
CA ASP A 19 -1.41 -15.27 4.40
C ASP A 19 -2.14 -14.75 3.16
N ARG A 20 -2.47 -15.64 2.23
CA ARG A 20 -3.14 -15.27 0.98
C ARG A 20 -4.57 -14.80 1.20
N GLU A 21 -5.26 -15.30 2.22
CA GLU A 21 -6.67 -14.96 2.48
C GLU A 21 -6.83 -13.47 2.83
N GLU A 22 -5.78 -12.84 3.36
CA GLU A 22 -5.77 -11.43 3.72
C GLU A 22 -5.47 -10.48 2.53
N MET A 23 -5.12 -10.98 1.34
CA MET A 23 -4.79 -10.12 0.17
C MET A 23 -5.95 -9.18 -0.22
N ALA A 24 -7.19 -9.65 -0.13
CA ALA A 24 -8.35 -8.83 -0.45
C ALA A 24 -8.51 -7.66 0.54
N ALA A 25 -8.20 -7.89 1.82
CA ALA A 25 -8.23 -6.85 2.85
C ALA A 25 -7.17 -5.77 2.58
N VAL A 26 -5.96 -6.18 2.19
CA VAL A 26 -4.89 -5.24 1.79
C VAL A 26 -5.34 -4.35 0.63
N GLN A 27 -5.94 -4.92 -0.42
CA GLN A 27 -6.43 -4.14 -1.55
C GLN A 27 -7.50 -3.11 -1.14
N ASN A 28 -8.43 -3.53 -0.28
CA ASN A 28 -9.49 -2.65 0.22
C ASN A 28 -8.92 -1.50 1.06
N ASP A 29 -7.92 -1.79 1.91
CA ASP A 29 -7.25 -0.78 2.71
C ASP A 29 -6.53 0.26 1.85
N LEU A 30 -5.80 -0.18 0.82
CA LEU A 30 -5.11 0.73 -0.11
C LEU A 30 -6.09 1.66 -0.83
N LEU A 31 -7.22 1.11 -1.31
CA LEU A 31 -8.27 1.92 -1.94
C LEU A 31 -8.89 2.92 -0.96
N ARG A 32 -9.17 2.51 0.28
CA ARG A 32 -9.70 3.41 1.32
C ARG A 32 -8.73 4.56 1.58
N ILE A 33 -7.45 4.26 1.84
CA ILE A 33 -6.40 5.26 2.09
C ILE A 33 -6.31 6.27 0.95
N ALA A 34 -6.29 5.79 -0.30
CA ALA A 34 -6.26 6.67 -1.45
C ALA A 34 -7.50 7.58 -1.47
N LEU A 35 -8.71 7.00 -1.38
CA LEU A 35 -9.98 7.72 -1.53
C LEU A 35 -10.33 8.65 -0.37
N GLU A 36 -9.58 8.63 0.75
CA GLU A 36 -9.63 9.67 1.78
C GLU A 36 -9.13 11.02 1.25
N ARG A 37 -8.41 11.05 0.13
CA ARG A 37 -8.02 12.28 -0.57
C ARG A 37 -9.04 12.62 -1.68
N PRO A 38 -9.51 13.89 -1.75
CA PRO A 38 -10.59 14.28 -2.65
C PRO A 38 -10.14 14.34 -4.11
N ASP A 39 -8.90 14.74 -4.37
CA ASP A 39 -8.35 14.98 -5.70
C ASP A 39 -7.38 13.88 -6.16
N PRO A 40 -7.25 13.64 -7.48
CA PRO A 40 -6.40 12.56 -8.01
C PRO A 40 -4.92 12.68 -7.65
N ALA A 41 -4.37 13.90 -7.55
CA ALA A 41 -2.98 14.11 -7.20
C ALA A 41 -2.70 13.74 -5.73
N GLY A 42 -3.61 14.14 -4.82
CA GLY A 42 -3.58 13.74 -3.42
C GLY A 42 -3.69 12.23 -3.23
N ARG A 43 -4.57 11.57 -3.99
CA ARG A 43 -4.72 10.10 -3.96
C ARG A 43 -3.43 9.38 -4.39
N ALA A 44 -2.81 9.83 -5.48
CA ALA A 44 -1.55 9.27 -5.97
C ALA A 44 -0.41 9.48 -4.96
N LYS A 45 -0.29 10.71 -4.43
CA LYS A 45 0.69 11.06 -3.41
C LYS A 45 0.54 10.20 -2.14
N ALA A 46 -0.69 9.91 -1.71
CA ALA A 46 -0.93 9.03 -0.57
C ALA A 46 -0.35 7.61 -0.79
N MET A 47 -0.47 7.07 -2.00
CA MET A 47 0.13 5.76 -2.33
C MET A 47 1.66 5.80 -2.35
N GLU A 48 2.26 6.89 -2.83
CA GLU A 48 3.72 7.09 -2.77
C GLU A 48 4.21 7.15 -1.32
N GLU A 49 3.50 7.87 -0.44
CA GLU A 49 3.86 8.00 0.97
C GLU A 49 3.66 6.70 1.77
N VAL A 50 2.66 5.89 1.43
CA VAL A 50 2.49 4.53 1.97
C VAL A 50 3.64 3.62 1.52
N GLN A 51 4.02 3.65 0.24
CA GLN A 51 5.11 2.85 -0.30
C GLN A 51 6.44 3.22 0.36
N ALA A 52 6.73 4.52 0.51
CA ALA A 52 7.93 5.01 1.18
C ALA A 52 7.97 4.54 2.66
N ALA A 53 6.86 4.69 3.38
CA ALA A 53 6.77 4.23 4.76
C ALA A 53 6.93 2.71 4.91
N LEU A 54 6.44 1.92 3.95
CA LEU A 54 6.65 0.47 3.93
C LEU A 54 8.12 0.12 3.66
N ALA A 55 8.76 0.79 2.70
CA ALA A 55 10.15 0.58 2.35
C ALA A 55 11.10 0.92 3.51
N ASP A 56 10.81 1.96 4.28
CA ASP A 56 11.59 2.32 5.48
C ASP A 56 11.61 1.19 6.52
N ARG A 57 10.51 0.44 6.63
CA ARG A 57 10.31 -0.62 7.62
C ARG A 57 10.86 -1.97 7.20
N ILE A 58 10.80 -2.30 5.91
CA ILE A 58 11.15 -3.63 5.43
C ILE A 58 12.66 -3.75 5.20
N ARG A 59 13.22 -4.88 5.61
CA ARG A 59 14.61 -5.30 5.36
C ARG A 59 14.57 -6.61 4.56
N PRO A 60 14.74 -6.56 3.23
CA PRO A 60 14.57 -7.74 2.37
C PRO A 60 15.56 -8.89 2.67
N GLU A 61 16.73 -8.58 3.24
CA GLU A 61 17.78 -9.56 3.51
C GLU A 61 17.39 -10.64 4.53
N GLY A 62 16.37 -10.39 5.37
CA GLY A 62 15.89 -11.33 6.38
C GLY A 62 14.63 -12.12 5.98
N MET A 63 14.09 -11.89 4.78
CA MET A 63 12.81 -12.47 4.37
C MET A 63 12.97 -13.86 3.76
N SER A 64 12.05 -14.76 4.10
CA SER A 64 11.87 -16.02 3.36
C SER A 64 11.40 -15.74 1.92
N PRO A 65 11.58 -16.69 0.98
CA PRO A 65 11.11 -16.51 -0.40
C PRO A 65 9.61 -16.22 -0.51
N LEU A 66 8.80 -16.81 0.38
CA LEU A 66 7.36 -16.55 0.43
C LEU A 66 7.06 -15.10 0.86
N GLN A 67 7.72 -14.61 1.91
CA GLN A 67 7.59 -13.23 2.36
C GLN A 67 8.04 -12.24 1.30
N GLN A 68 9.11 -12.55 0.56
CA GLN A 68 9.55 -11.72 -0.58
C GLN A 68 8.48 -11.68 -1.69
N ALA A 69 7.84 -12.80 -2.02
CA ALA A 69 6.75 -12.84 -2.99
C ALA A 69 5.56 -11.97 -2.55
N PHE A 70 5.21 -12.01 -1.26
CA PHE A 70 4.17 -11.16 -0.69
C PHE A 70 4.57 -9.68 -0.69
N TYR A 71 5.81 -9.36 -0.35
CA TYR A 71 6.32 -7.99 -0.42
C TYR A 71 6.20 -7.41 -1.83
N VAL A 72 6.64 -8.16 -2.85
CA VAL A 72 6.51 -7.76 -4.27
C VAL A 72 5.04 -7.62 -4.67
N ALA A 73 4.17 -8.52 -4.21
CA ALA A 73 2.74 -8.43 -4.46
C ALA A 73 2.15 -7.14 -3.88
N VAL A 74 2.46 -6.81 -2.62
CA VAL A 74 2.00 -5.57 -1.97
C VAL A 74 2.51 -4.34 -2.70
N LEU A 75 3.79 -4.28 -3.09
CA LEU A 75 4.33 -3.18 -3.89
C LEU A 75 3.58 -3.03 -5.22
N SER A 76 3.29 -4.14 -5.89
CA SER A 76 2.52 -4.13 -7.14
C SER A 76 1.08 -3.66 -6.94
N MET A 77 0.46 -3.99 -5.80
CA MET A 77 -0.89 -3.53 -5.45
C MET A 77 -0.90 -2.02 -5.17
N ILE A 78 0.11 -1.50 -4.47
CA ILE A 78 0.25 -0.06 -4.23
C ILE A 78 0.40 0.67 -5.57
N GLU A 79 1.28 0.22 -6.45
CA GLU A 79 1.52 0.86 -7.74
C GLU A 79 0.27 0.86 -8.62
N ARG A 80 -0.41 -0.30 -8.74
CA ARG A 80 -1.67 -0.36 -9.51
C ARG A 80 -2.77 0.51 -8.91
N THR A 81 -2.84 0.58 -7.59
CA THR A 81 -3.81 1.44 -6.92
C THR A 81 -3.50 2.90 -7.23
N LYS A 82 -2.23 3.32 -7.14
CA LYS A 82 -1.76 4.67 -7.52
C LYS A 82 -2.18 5.03 -8.94
N GLU A 83 -1.90 4.15 -9.91
CA GLU A 83 -2.26 4.37 -11.32
C GLU A 83 -3.76 4.49 -11.53
N ALA A 84 -4.55 3.63 -10.86
CA ALA A 84 -6.01 3.65 -10.97
C ALA A 84 -6.62 4.92 -10.40
N VAL A 85 -6.19 5.35 -9.20
CA VAL A 85 -6.75 6.51 -8.51
C VAL A 85 -6.28 7.84 -9.09
N ALA A 86 -5.10 7.88 -9.72
CA ALA A 86 -4.61 9.05 -10.44
C ALA A 86 -5.42 9.34 -11.72
N ARG A 87 -6.00 8.31 -12.33
CA ARG A 87 -6.83 8.42 -13.54
C ARG A 87 -8.32 8.58 -13.24
N ALA A 88 -8.74 8.27 -12.01
CA ALA A 88 -10.13 8.40 -11.60
C ALA A 88 -10.53 9.88 -11.47
N PRO A 89 -11.74 10.28 -11.88
CA PRO A 89 -12.21 11.64 -11.70
C PRO A 89 -12.21 12.05 -10.22
N ALA A 90 -12.03 13.34 -9.97
CA ALA A 90 -12.18 13.93 -8.63
C ALA A 90 -13.61 13.66 -8.12
N ARG A 91 -13.76 13.48 -6.80
CA ARG A 91 -15.11 13.42 -6.21
C ARG A 91 -15.72 14.82 -6.34
N SER A 92 -16.87 14.93 -6.99
CA SER A 92 -17.69 16.14 -6.88
C SER A 92 -18.24 16.18 -5.45
N GLU A 93 -17.91 17.23 -4.69
CA GLU A 93 -18.48 17.50 -3.37
C GLU A 93 -19.96 17.90 -3.48
#